data_AF-H0EQ56-F1
#
_entry.id   AF-H0EQ56-F1
#
_cell.length_a   1.000
_cell.length_b   1.000
_cell.length_c   1.000
_cell.angle_alpha   90.00
_cell.angle_beta   90.00
_cell.angle_gamma   90.00
#
_symmetry.space_group_name_H-M   'P 1'
#
loop_
_entity.id
_entity.type
_entity.pdbx_description
1 polymer ?
#
loop_
_entity_poly.entity_id
_entity_poly.type
_entity_poly.pdbx_seq_one_letter_code
_entity_poly.pdbx_strand_id
1 'polypeptide(L)'
;MVGGVERPLLNGKFIFIFGTLDQGYWPDGLYTPPNREAMVYDIETLKNLGFNMLRKHIKVENALFYQACDQMGIMIIQDMPSLRPLQSYTGPNCENIPYLPNVEQQVEFDRQLEVLVNQHKSYPSIVTWVIYNEGWGQVTTTYPEFGLTDRVRQLDPTRLIDSTSGWYDHGAGDFSDNHHYANPQCGSPFYSIQSSPYDPTRIGFQGEFGGIGHNLSIANLWNVQDAINTINQTYEIDTSLEAWNYRAHILLGELRDQTALFACSGGVWTQTTDVEGEVNGLLSYDRRVLRCDVEQWKRDIGALYEAAAGRGNGTVVVRGLV
;
A
#
# COMPACT_ATOMS: atom_id res chain seq x y z
N MET A 1 3.05 -20.72 -8.21
CA MET A 1 3.53 -20.21 -9.52
C MET A 1 2.50 -20.30 -10.64
N VAL A 2 2.42 -19.25 -11.46
CA VAL A 2 1.70 -19.20 -12.74
C VAL A 2 2.70 -18.77 -13.82
N GLY A 3 2.91 -19.62 -14.83
CA GLY A 3 3.89 -19.34 -15.89
C GLY A 3 5.32 -19.15 -15.39
N GLY A 4 5.71 -19.85 -14.31
CA GLY A 4 7.05 -19.76 -13.72
C GLY A 4 7.30 -18.54 -12.82
N VAL A 5 6.28 -17.71 -12.57
CA VAL A 5 6.34 -16.55 -11.67
C VAL A 5 5.48 -16.82 -10.43
N GLU A 6 5.95 -16.43 -9.24
CA GLU A 6 5.10 -16.44 -8.05
C GLU A 6 4.09 -15.30 -8.11
N ARG A 7 2.80 -15.65 -7.98
CA ARG A 7 1.69 -14.73 -8.18
C ARG A 7 0.61 -14.98 -7.12
N PRO A 8 -0.07 -13.93 -6.64
CA PRO A 8 -1.17 -14.08 -5.71
C PRO A 8 -2.35 -14.77 -6.42
N LEU A 9 -2.93 -15.76 -5.75
CA LEU A 9 -4.09 -16.49 -6.24
C LEU A 9 -5.27 -16.24 -5.33
N LEU A 10 -6.42 -15.91 -5.92
CA LEU A 10 -7.70 -15.91 -5.22
C LEU A 10 -8.57 -17.00 -5.83
N ASN A 11 -8.98 -17.97 -5.02
CA ASN A 11 -9.72 -19.16 -5.47
C ASN A 11 -9.03 -19.89 -6.64
N GLY A 12 -7.69 -20.01 -6.57
CA GLY A 12 -6.87 -20.69 -7.56
C GLY A 12 -6.62 -19.93 -8.86
N LYS A 13 -7.09 -18.67 -8.97
CA LYS A 13 -6.90 -17.83 -10.16
C LYS A 13 -5.96 -16.66 -9.84
N PHE A 14 -5.06 -16.35 -10.75
CA PHE A 14 -4.23 -15.14 -10.64
C PHE A 14 -5.15 -13.92 -10.59
N ILE A 15 -4.95 -13.10 -9.56
CA ILE A 15 -5.60 -11.82 -9.38
C ILE A 15 -4.53 -10.72 -9.39
N PHE A 16 -4.73 -9.69 -10.23
CA PHE A 16 -3.90 -8.49 -10.13
C PHE A 16 -4.50 -7.59 -9.05
N ILE A 17 -3.76 -7.40 -7.97
CA ILE A 17 -4.24 -6.67 -6.79
C ILE A 17 -3.89 -5.19 -6.99
N PHE A 18 -4.90 -4.35 -7.25
CA PHE A 18 -4.67 -2.93 -7.53
C PHE A 18 -5.63 -2.04 -6.75
N GLY A 19 -5.06 -1.09 -6.04
CA GLY A 19 -5.75 -0.29 -5.04
C GLY A 19 -5.04 1.00 -4.70
N THR A 20 -5.61 1.76 -3.79
CA THR A 20 -5.00 2.96 -3.24
C THR A 20 -4.48 2.76 -1.83
N LEU A 21 -3.54 3.60 -1.44
CA LEU A 21 -3.17 3.78 -0.04
C LEU A 21 -4.33 4.50 0.68
N ASP A 22 -4.78 3.95 1.79
CA ASP A 22 -5.81 4.53 2.65
C ASP A 22 -5.24 4.76 4.05
N GLN A 23 -4.79 5.99 4.29
CA GLN A 23 -4.28 6.43 5.59
C GLN A 23 -5.39 6.70 6.62
N GLY A 24 -6.66 6.74 6.20
CA GLY A 24 -7.81 6.90 7.10
C GLY A 24 -7.89 8.26 7.80
N TYR A 25 -7.54 9.34 7.11
CA TYR A 25 -7.74 10.72 7.58
C TYR A 25 -9.12 11.25 7.19
N TRP A 26 -9.76 11.95 8.14
CA TRP A 26 -11.11 12.48 8.06
C TRP A 26 -11.14 13.95 8.49
N PRO A 27 -11.87 14.83 7.77
CA PRO A 27 -11.85 16.27 8.04
C PRO A 27 -12.20 16.68 9.45
N ASP A 28 -13.21 16.04 10.04
CA ASP A 28 -13.71 16.41 11.36
C ASP A 28 -13.04 15.62 12.48
N GLY A 29 -12.65 14.37 12.20
CA GLY A 29 -12.24 13.40 13.22
C GLY A 29 -10.77 12.98 13.16
N LEU A 30 -10.00 13.52 12.21
CA LEU A 30 -8.64 13.06 11.86
C LEU A 30 -8.61 11.55 11.65
N TYR A 31 -8.30 10.77 12.68
CA TYR A 31 -8.29 9.31 12.60
C TYR A 31 -9.66 8.64 12.79
N THR A 32 -10.72 9.40 13.04
CA THR A 32 -12.06 8.84 13.28
C THR A 32 -13.01 9.16 12.12
N PRO A 33 -13.55 8.16 11.41
CA PRO A 33 -14.58 8.39 10.40
C PRO A 33 -15.84 8.98 11.05
N PRO A 34 -16.54 9.92 10.38
CA PRO A 34 -17.71 10.56 10.95
C PRO A 34 -18.90 9.58 11.07
N ASN A 35 -19.03 8.64 10.14
CA ASN A 35 -20.06 7.60 10.12
C ASN A 35 -19.73 6.50 9.10
N ARG A 36 -20.59 5.47 9.01
CA ARG A 36 -20.42 4.35 8.07
C ARG A 36 -20.58 4.79 6.62
N GLU A 37 -21.50 5.70 6.35
CA GLU A 37 -21.81 6.19 5.01
C GLU A 37 -20.59 6.87 4.37
N ALA A 38 -19.80 7.59 5.17
CA ALA A 38 -18.57 8.21 4.72
C ALA A 38 -17.49 7.16 4.35
N MET A 39 -17.34 6.09 5.13
CA MET A 39 -16.44 4.98 4.78
C MET A 39 -16.90 4.26 3.51
N VAL A 40 -18.21 4.03 3.38
CA VAL A 40 -18.79 3.43 2.16
C VAL A 40 -18.56 4.32 0.95
N TYR A 41 -18.68 5.65 1.08
CA TYR A 41 -18.44 6.58 -0.01
C TYR A 41 -17.02 6.47 -0.59
N ASP A 42 -16.00 6.40 0.27
CA ASP A 42 -14.61 6.21 -0.18
C ASP A 42 -14.47 4.87 -0.93
N ILE A 43 -15.04 3.77 -0.40
CA ILE A 43 -15.02 2.45 -1.05
C ILE A 43 -15.77 2.44 -2.39
N GLU A 44 -16.96 3.05 -2.45
CA GLU A 44 -17.76 3.15 -3.69
C GLU A 44 -16.99 3.93 -4.76
N THR A 45 -16.33 5.02 -4.37
CA THR A 45 -15.51 5.82 -5.28
C THR A 45 -14.38 5.00 -5.89
N LEU A 46 -13.64 4.24 -5.07
CA LEU A 46 -12.57 3.36 -5.55
C LEU A 46 -13.09 2.28 -6.50
N LYS A 47 -14.19 1.61 -6.14
CA LYS A 47 -14.81 0.61 -7.01
C LYS A 47 -15.31 1.21 -8.32
N ASN A 48 -15.86 2.41 -8.29
CA ASN A 48 -16.33 3.12 -9.49
C ASN A 48 -15.18 3.48 -10.44
N LEU A 49 -13.97 3.72 -9.94
CA LEU A 49 -12.77 3.92 -10.75
C LEU A 49 -12.18 2.61 -11.29
N GLY A 50 -12.58 1.46 -10.74
CA GLY A 50 -12.16 0.13 -11.17
C GLY A 50 -11.15 -0.54 -10.25
N PHE A 51 -10.80 0.06 -9.11
CA PHE A 51 -9.95 -0.58 -8.11
C PHE A 51 -10.64 -1.81 -7.51
N ASN A 52 -9.85 -2.83 -7.19
CA ASN A 52 -10.32 -4.06 -6.56
C ASN A 52 -9.76 -4.27 -5.15
N MET A 53 -8.90 -3.36 -4.69
CA MET A 53 -8.22 -3.39 -3.41
C MET A 53 -8.11 -1.97 -2.82
N LEU A 54 -7.95 -1.88 -1.50
CA LEU A 54 -7.37 -0.73 -0.81
C LEU A 54 -6.36 -1.23 0.24
N ARG A 55 -5.28 -0.48 0.47
CA ARG A 55 -4.29 -0.77 1.51
C ARG A 55 -4.57 0.11 2.72
N LYS A 56 -5.03 -0.48 3.81
CA LYS A 56 -5.25 0.26 5.06
C LYS A 56 -3.88 0.46 5.71
N HIS A 57 -3.35 1.67 5.55
CA HIS A 57 -1.96 2.00 5.83
C HIS A 57 -1.73 2.34 7.30
N ILE A 58 -0.81 1.62 7.95
CA ILE A 58 -0.31 1.84 9.32
C ILE A 58 -1.45 2.09 10.33
N LYS A 59 -2.61 1.46 10.14
CA LYS A 59 -3.82 1.77 10.90
C LYS A 59 -4.77 0.60 10.99
N VAL A 60 -5.55 0.54 12.06
CA VAL A 60 -6.73 -0.34 12.18
C VAL A 60 -7.99 0.51 12.17
N GLU A 61 -8.99 0.10 11.40
CA GLU A 61 -10.30 0.75 11.38
C GLU A 61 -11.31 0.08 12.31
N ASN A 62 -12.47 0.70 12.48
CA ASN A 62 -13.56 0.07 13.23
C ASN A 62 -14.23 -1.06 12.43
N ALA A 63 -14.98 -1.93 13.10
CA ALA A 63 -15.63 -3.10 12.48
C ALA A 63 -16.60 -2.77 11.33
N LEU A 64 -17.19 -1.56 11.30
CA LEU A 64 -18.11 -1.16 10.22
C LEU A 64 -17.37 -0.99 8.89
N PHE A 65 -16.09 -0.59 8.94
CA PHE A 65 -15.23 -0.52 7.76
C PHE A 65 -15.03 -1.91 7.14
N TYR A 66 -14.55 -2.87 7.93
CA TYR A 66 -14.30 -4.22 7.44
C TYR A 66 -15.59 -4.90 6.97
N GLN A 67 -16.70 -4.72 7.69
CA GLN A 67 -18.01 -5.20 7.25
C GLN A 67 -18.43 -4.60 5.90
N ALA A 68 -18.21 -3.29 5.69
CA ALA A 68 -18.51 -2.66 4.41
C ALA A 68 -17.64 -3.24 3.29
N CYS A 69 -16.34 -3.42 3.51
CA CYS A 69 -15.45 -4.02 2.53
C CYS A 69 -15.85 -5.45 2.16
N ASP A 70 -16.22 -6.28 3.14
CA ASP A 70 -16.75 -7.63 2.92
C ASP A 70 -18.02 -7.62 2.06
N GLN A 71 -18.97 -6.75 2.39
CA GLN A 71 -20.26 -6.65 1.70
C GLN A 71 -20.12 -6.11 0.27
N MET A 72 -19.24 -5.14 0.08
CA MET A 72 -19.04 -4.48 -1.19
C MET A 72 -18.11 -5.28 -2.10
N GLY A 73 -17.28 -6.17 -1.55
CA GLY A 73 -16.31 -6.95 -2.32
C GLY A 73 -15.15 -6.08 -2.80
N ILE A 74 -14.37 -5.57 -1.86
CA ILE A 74 -13.06 -4.94 -2.11
C ILE A 74 -12.02 -5.63 -1.22
N MET A 75 -10.86 -5.96 -1.78
CA MET A 75 -9.77 -6.58 -1.03
C MET A 75 -9.09 -5.56 -0.13
N ILE A 76 -8.57 -6.00 1.02
CA ILE A 76 -7.80 -5.20 1.95
C ILE A 76 -6.41 -5.79 2.08
N ILE A 77 -5.40 -4.95 1.86
CA ILE A 77 -4.07 -5.15 2.43
C ILE A 77 -4.07 -4.43 3.78
N GLN A 78 -3.91 -5.18 4.87
CA GLN A 78 -4.03 -4.65 6.23
C GLN A 78 -2.65 -4.50 6.86
N ASP A 79 -2.25 -3.25 7.07
CA ASP A 79 -0.98 -2.95 7.74
C ASP A 79 -1.10 -3.04 9.25
N MET A 80 -0.02 -3.47 9.88
CA MET A 80 0.22 -3.24 11.29
C MET A 80 0.51 -1.74 11.53
N PRO A 81 -0.14 -1.10 12.53
CA PRO A 81 0.31 0.20 12.98
C PRO A 81 1.79 0.17 13.34
N SER A 82 2.58 0.95 12.62
CA SER A 82 4.03 0.96 12.77
C SER A 82 4.45 1.69 14.03
N LEU A 83 5.66 1.36 14.47
CA LEU A 83 6.40 2.15 15.44
C LEU A 83 6.89 3.46 14.77
N ARG A 84 7.82 4.17 15.41
CA ARG A 84 8.25 5.51 14.96
C ARG A 84 8.75 5.50 13.50
N PRO A 85 8.50 6.58 12.74
CA PRO A 85 9.13 6.79 11.44
C PRO A 85 10.66 6.77 11.54
N LEU A 86 11.33 6.56 10.41
CA LEU A 86 12.79 6.66 10.32
C LEU A 86 13.26 8.06 10.74
N GLN A 87 13.78 8.14 11.96
CA GLN A 87 14.25 9.36 12.58
C GLN A 87 15.54 9.06 13.32
N SER A 88 16.36 10.10 13.49
CA SER A 88 17.63 10.01 14.20
C SER A 88 17.86 11.23 15.08
N TYR A 89 18.79 11.11 16.02
CA TYR A 89 19.25 12.21 16.85
C TYR A 89 20.77 12.34 16.81
N THR A 90 21.27 13.54 17.10
CA THR A 90 22.70 13.79 17.22
C THR A 90 23.20 13.28 18.58
N GLY A 91 24.10 12.30 18.52
CA GLY A 91 24.75 11.74 19.70
C GLY A 91 25.83 12.66 20.30
N PRO A 92 26.40 12.27 21.46
CA PRO A 92 27.40 13.06 22.17
C PRO A 92 28.68 13.37 21.39
N ASN A 93 28.99 12.57 20.36
CA ASN A 93 30.15 12.69 19.49
C ASN A 93 29.77 13.17 18.07
N CYS A 94 28.63 13.87 17.93
CA CYS A 94 28.09 14.34 16.65
C CYS A 94 27.73 13.22 15.66
N GLU A 95 27.55 11.99 16.14
CA GLU A 95 27.08 10.85 15.35
C GLU A 95 25.56 10.93 15.12
N ASN A 96 25.10 10.47 13.96
CA ASN A 96 23.67 10.38 13.67
C ASN A 96 23.15 9.02 14.15
N ILE A 97 22.43 8.98 15.28
CA ILE A 97 21.96 7.74 15.90
C ILE A 97 20.49 7.52 15.55
N PRO A 98 20.14 6.41 14.88
CA PRO A 98 18.75 6.08 14.62
C PRO A 98 17.96 5.82 15.90
N TYR A 99 16.71 6.28 15.96
CA TYR A 99 15.76 5.86 16.98
C TYR A 99 15.28 4.44 16.68
N LEU A 100 15.83 3.45 17.38
CA LEU A 100 15.39 2.06 17.30
C LEU A 100 14.55 1.68 18.51
N PRO A 101 13.55 0.78 18.36
CA PRO A 101 12.80 0.29 19.49
C PRO A 101 13.69 -0.51 20.43
N ASN A 102 13.48 -0.33 21.74
CA ASN A 102 14.10 -1.18 22.75
C ASN A 102 13.39 -2.56 22.82
N VAL A 103 13.93 -3.46 23.64
CA VAL A 103 13.39 -4.83 23.79
C VAL A 103 11.93 -4.84 24.24
N GLU A 104 11.54 -3.97 25.17
CA GLU A 104 10.16 -3.91 25.68
C GLU A 104 9.18 -3.42 24.60
N GLN A 105 9.59 -2.45 23.79
CA GLN A 105 8.81 -1.95 22.66
C GLN A 105 8.64 -3.00 21.57
N GLN A 106 9.68 -3.80 21.28
CA GLN A 106 9.58 -4.93 20.36
C GLN A 106 8.61 -5.98 20.89
N VAL A 107 8.70 -6.36 22.18
CA VAL A 107 7.77 -7.32 22.79
C VAL A 107 6.31 -6.83 22.71
N GLU A 108 6.06 -5.54 22.91
CA GLU A 108 4.72 -4.99 22.77
C GLU A 108 4.25 -4.95 21.31
N PHE A 109 5.14 -4.63 20.35
CA PHE A 109 4.83 -4.70 18.92
C PHE A 109 4.43 -6.11 18.50
N ASP A 110 5.21 -7.13 18.90
CA ASP A 110 4.91 -8.54 18.68
C ASP A 110 3.51 -8.89 19.22
N ARG A 111 3.22 -8.50 20.46
CA ARG A 111 1.92 -8.78 21.10
C ARG A 111 0.77 -8.09 20.36
N GLN A 112 0.94 -6.84 19.92
CA GLN A 112 -0.10 -6.10 19.20
C GLN A 112 -0.32 -6.65 17.79
N LEU A 113 0.73 -7.13 17.12
CA LEU A 113 0.60 -7.85 15.86
C LEU A 113 -0.25 -9.12 16.01
N GLU A 114 -0.08 -9.89 17.10
CA GLU A 114 -0.95 -11.04 17.38
C GLU A 114 -2.40 -10.63 17.62
N VAL A 115 -2.62 -9.52 18.32
CA VAL A 115 -3.97 -8.97 18.57
C VAL A 115 -4.64 -8.57 17.26
N LEU A 116 -3.92 -7.84 16.40
CA LEU A 116 -4.38 -7.42 15.08
C LEU A 116 -4.88 -8.63 14.29
N VAL A 117 -4.03 -9.63 14.09
CA VAL A 117 -4.35 -10.81 13.28
C VAL A 117 -5.53 -11.58 13.89
N ASN A 118 -5.51 -11.85 15.20
CA ASN A 118 -6.57 -12.65 15.83
C ASN A 118 -7.93 -11.94 15.82
N GLN A 119 -7.98 -10.62 15.95
CA GLN A 119 -9.23 -9.88 15.90
C GLN A 119 -9.81 -9.74 14.49
N HIS A 120 -8.96 -9.73 13.46
CA HIS A 120 -9.36 -9.35 12.10
C HIS A 120 -9.35 -10.49 11.07
N LYS A 121 -8.73 -11.65 11.36
CA LYS A 121 -8.69 -12.80 10.43
C LYS A 121 -10.05 -13.39 10.02
N SER A 122 -11.14 -12.97 10.66
CA SER A 122 -12.50 -13.38 10.28
C SER A 122 -13.09 -12.54 9.14
N TYR A 123 -12.47 -11.42 8.76
CA TYR A 123 -12.92 -10.58 7.64
C TYR A 123 -12.33 -11.13 6.33
N PRO A 124 -13.15 -11.74 5.44
CA PRO A 124 -12.67 -12.29 4.18
C PRO A 124 -12.15 -11.24 3.20
N SER A 125 -12.49 -9.96 3.37
CA SER A 125 -11.94 -8.87 2.56
C SER A 125 -10.43 -8.73 2.75
N ILE A 126 -9.89 -9.04 3.94
CA ILE A 126 -8.44 -9.00 4.17
C ILE A 126 -7.80 -10.16 3.40
N VAL A 127 -6.83 -9.85 2.53
CA VAL A 127 -6.12 -10.86 1.72
C VAL A 127 -4.62 -10.92 2.01
N THR A 128 -4.08 -9.84 2.59
CA THR A 128 -2.67 -9.71 2.92
C THR A 128 -2.50 -8.99 4.26
N TRP A 129 -1.55 -9.47 5.08
CA TRP A 129 -1.05 -8.77 6.26
C TRP A 129 0.27 -8.08 5.96
N VAL A 130 0.41 -6.80 6.31
CA VAL A 130 1.70 -6.08 6.24
C VAL A 130 2.26 -5.90 7.66
N ILE A 131 3.54 -6.23 7.88
CA ILE A 131 4.17 -6.11 9.21
C ILE A 131 4.91 -4.77 9.35
N TYR A 132 5.84 -4.48 8.46
CA TYR A 132 6.60 -3.22 8.45
C TYR A 132 6.37 -2.43 7.17
N ASN A 133 6.36 -1.10 7.29
CA ASN A 133 6.34 -0.17 6.18
C ASN A 133 7.59 0.70 6.21
N GLU A 134 8.35 0.76 5.12
CA GLU A 134 9.46 1.71 4.93
C GLU A 134 10.51 1.72 6.06
N GLY A 135 10.67 0.60 6.78
CA GLY A 135 11.57 0.50 7.93
C GLY A 135 11.13 1.23 9.20
N TRP A 136 9.87 1.67 9.30
CA TRP A 136 9.36 2.40 10.46
C TRP A 136 9.38 1.51 11.72
N GLY A 137 10.33 1.82 12.61
CA GLY A 137 10.68 1.04 13.79
C GLY A 137 11.14 -0.39 13.52
N GLN A 138 11.58 -0.69 12.30
CA GLN A 138 12.19 -1.98 11.97
C GLN A 138 13.62 -2.04 12.51
N VAL A 139 13.99 -3.16 13.14
CA VAL A 139 15.37 -3.42 13.55
C VAL A 139 16.09 -4.19 12.45
N THR A 140 16.98 -3.52 11.73
CA THR A 140 17.67 -4.08 10.54
C THR A 140 18.97 -4.82 10.85
N THR A 141 19.28 -5.10 12.12
CA THR A 141 20.51 -5.83 12.49
C THR A 141 20.25 -7.29 12.86
N THR A 142 19.05 -7.61 13.32
CA THR A 142 18.66 -8.97 13.75
C THR A 142 17.55 -9.57 12.90
N TYR A 143 16.98 -8.79 11.97
CA TYR A 143 15.92 -9.19 11.05
C TYR A 143 14.71 -9.87 11.73
N PRO A 144 14.06 -9.20 12.71
CA PRO A 144 12.93 -9.77 13.46
C PRO A 144 11.75 -10.17 12.55
N GLU A 145 11.64 -9.57 11.36
CA GLU A 145 10.59 -9.85 10.38
C GLU A 145 10.47 -11.34 10.04
N PHE A 146 11.55 -12.13 10.05
CA PHE A 146 11.46 -13.57 9.80
C PHE A 146 10.64 -14.30 10.88
N GLY A 147 10.94 -14.03 12.16
CA GLY A 147 10.20 -14.61 13.28
C GLY A 147 8.76 -14.10 13.37
N LEU A 148 8.53 -12.83 13.02
CA LEU A 148 7.19 -12.23 12.96
C LEU A 148 6.36 -12.82 11.83
N THR A 149 6.96 -13.06 10.66
CA THR A 149 6.32 -13.73 9.52
C THR A 149 5.84 -15.12 9.93
N ASP A 150 6.70 -15.91 10.57
CA ASP A 150 6.34 -17.25 11.04
C ASP A 150 5.19 -17.21 12.07
N ARG A 151 5.22 -16.22 12.97
CA ARG A 151 4.15 -16.01 13.95
C ARG A 151 2.82 -15.66 13.28
N VAL A 152 2.80 -14.73 12.33
CA VAL A 152 1.58 -14.38 11.58
C VAL A 152 1.06 -15.60 10.81
N ARG A 153 1.95 -16.36 10.16
CA ARG A 153 1.59 -17.58 9.41
C ARG A 153 1.01 -18.67 10.30
N GLN A 154 1.47 -18.80 11.55
CA GLN A 154 0.87 -19.70 12.54
C GLN A 154 -0.52 -19.27 12.98
N LEU A 155 -0.75 -17.95 13.16
CA LEU A 155 -2.03 -17.39 13.59
C LEU A 155 -3.09 -17.40 12.49
N ASP A 156 -2.66 -17.18 11.25
CA ASP A 156 -3.50 -17.15 10.05
C ASP A 156 -2.73 -17.70 8.83
N PRO A 157 -2.80 -19.01 8.57
CA PRO A 157 -2.16 -19.62 7.40
C PRO A 157 -2.93 -19.38 6.09
N THR A 158 -4.03 -18.62 6.10
CA THR A 158 -4.94 -18.50 4.95
C THR A 158 -4.72 -17.27 4.09
N ARG A 159 -3.87 -16.34 4.54
CA ARG A 159 -3.59 -15.05 3.88
C ARG A 159 -2.11 -14.92 3.56
N LEU A 160 -1.80 -14.07 2.60
CA LEU A 160 -0.42 -13.74 2.25
C LEU A 160 0.16 -12.76 3.27
N ILE A 161 1.48 -12.70 3.37
CA ILE A 161 2.20 -11.87 4.32
C ILE A 161 3.24 -11.04 3.58
N ASP A 162 3.10 -9.73 3.62
CA ASP A 162 4.13 -8.78 3.21
C ASP A 162 4.87 -8.28 4.45
N SER A 163 6.03 -8.86 4.72
CA SER A 163 6.72 -8.64 5.99
C SER A 163 7.38 -7.27 6.06
N THR A 164 7.82 -6.75 4.92
CA THR A 164 8.57 -5.50 4.81
C THR A 164 8.20 -4.83 3.49
N SER A 165 7.21 -3.95 3.54
CA SER A 165 6.74 -3.22 2.36
C SER A 165 7.70 -2.06 2.06
N GLY A 166 8.21 -2.02 0.82
CA GLY A 166 9.07 -0.96 0.31
C GLY A 166 10.56 -1.12 0.55
N TRP A 167 11.04 -0.68 1.71
CA TRP A 167 12.48 -0.54 2.01
C TRP A 167 12.96 -1.55 3.05
N TYR A 168 14.28 -1.79 3.06
CA TYR A 168 14.94 -2.70 4.02
C TYR A 168 14.35 -4.12 4.08
N ASP A 169 13.94 -4.63 2.92
CA ASP A 169 13.49 -6.01 2.77
C ASP A 169 14.70 -6.96 2.74
N HIS A 170 14.70 -7.94 3.65
CA HIS A 170 15.74 -8.96 3.77
C HIS A 170 15.31 -10.35 3.29
N GLY A 171 14.13 -10.47 2.65
CA GLY A 171 13.66 -11.73 2.08
C GLY A 171 12.58 -12.46 2.89
N ALA A 172 11.96 -11.79 3.86
CA ALA A 172 10.87 -12.38 4.65
C ALA A 172 9.52 -12.26 3.91
N GLY A 173 8.57 -13.14 4.25
CA GLY A 173 7.21 -13.10 3.70
C GLY A 173 7.08 -13.60 2.27
N ASP A 174 5.93 -13.30 1.66
CA ASP A 174 5.51 -13.79 0.35
C ASP A 174 5.74 -12.77 -0.77
N PHE A 175 5.99 -11.51 -0.43
CA PHE A 175 6.12 -10.39 -1.37
C PHE A 175 7.56 -9.92 -1.53
N SER A 176 7.93 -9.56 -2.75
CA SER A 176 9.05 -8.68 -3.06
C SER A 176 8.43 -7.33 -3.44
N ASP A 177 8.23 -6.51 -2.42
CA ASP A 177 7.58 -5.21 -2.51
C ASP A 177 8.63 -4.10 -2.72
N ASN A 178 8.31 -3.12 -3.58
CA ASN A 178 9.09 -1.93 -3.79
C ASN A 178 8.24 -0.65 -3.62
N HIS A 179 8.82 0.38 -2.98
CA HIS A 179 8.29 1.74 -2.93
C HIS A 179 9.10 2.67 -3.83
N HIS A 180 8.43 3.25 -4.82
CA HIS A 180 9.04 4.25 -5.70
C HIS A 180 7.99 5.21 -6.24
N TYR A 181 7.85 6.36 -5.58
CA TYR A 181 6.77 7.31 -5.81
C TYR A 181 6.76 7.93 -7.21
N ALA A 182 7.93 8.16 -7.81
CA ALA A 182 8.05 8.83 -9.11
C ALA A 182 7.63 7.95 -10.30
N ASN A 183 7.82 6.64 -10.20
CA ASN A 183 7.43 5.66 -11.22
C ASN A 183 7.45 4.22 -10.66
N PRO A 184 6.61 3.30 -11.14
CA PRO A 184 6.61 1.92 -10.66
C PRO A 184 7.93 1.18 -11.02
N GLN A 185 8.28 0.18 -10.22
CA GLN A 185 9.42 -0.74 -10.35
C GLN A 185 9.02 -2.15 -9.89
N CYS A 186 7.88 -2.62 -10.37
CA CYS A 186 7.19 -3.82 -9.94
C CYS A 186 7.71 -5.07 -10.65
N GLY A 187 8.39 -5.96 -9.91
CA GLY A 187 8.91 -7.21 -10.46
C GLY A 187 9.85 -7.04 -11.66
N SER A 188 10.48 -5.86 -11.78
CA SER A 188 11.33 -5.43 -12.87
C SER A 188 12.80 -5.82 -12.66
N PRO A 189 13.63 -5.86 -13.73
CA PRO A 189 15.07 -6.10 -13.61
C PRO A 189 15.87 -4.85 -13.16
N PHE A 190 15.18 -3.78 -12.79
CA PHE A 190 15.73 -2.52 -12.29
C PHE A 190 15.03 -2.14 -10.98
N TYR A 191 15.76 -1.44 -10.11
CA TYR A 191 15.34 -1.08 -8.76
C TYR A 191 16.04 0.21 -8.30
N SER A 192 15.50 0.86 -7.26
CA SER A 192 16.10 2.01 -6.57
C SER A 192 16.87 1.56 -5.33
N ILE A 193 17.94 2.27 -4.96
CA ILE A 193 18.91 1.85 -3.92
C ILE A 193 18.26 1.55 -2.57
N GLN A 194 17.19 2.25 -2.19
CA GLN A 194 16.49 2.04 -0.92
C GLN A 194 15.64 0.76 -0.89
N SER A 195 15.29 0.23 -2.06
CA SER A 195 14.54 -1.01 -2.24
C SER A 195 15.49 -2.13 -2.69
N SER A 196 15.26 -3.37 -2.25
CA SER A 196 16.05 -4.50 -2.73
C SER A 196 15.75 -4.82 -4.20
N PRO A 197 16.69 -5.43 -4.95
CA PRO A 197 16.37 -6.02 -6.25
C PRO A 197 15.20 -7.01 -6.15
N TYR A 198 14.42 -7.14 -7.22
CA TYR A 198 13.32 -8.11 -7.26
C TYR A 198 13.79 -9.55 -6.98
N ASP A 199 13.15 -10.20 -6.02
CA ASP A 199 13.36 -11.61 -5.70
C ASP A 199 12.36 -12.50 -6.48
N PRO A 200 12.83 -13.32 -7.45
CA PRO A 200 11.95 -14.15 -8.27
C PRO A 200 11.27 -15.29 -7.53
N THR A 201 11.61 -15.54 -6.27
CA THR A 201 10.96 -16.54 -5.41
C THR A 201 9.74 -15.99 -4.66
N ARG A 202 9.47 -14.69 -4.77
CA ARG A 202 8.37 -13.98 -4.11
C ARG A 202 7.50 -13.22 -5.12
N ILE A 203 6.35 -12.73 -4.67
CA ILE A 203 5.40 -11.99 -5.49
C ILE A 203 5.95 -10.59 -5.77
N GLY A 204 6.21 -10.26 -7.04
CA GLY A 204 6.61 -8.90 -7.43
C GLY A 204 5.46 -7.90 -7.28
N PHE A 205 5.67 -6.86 -6.47
CA PHE A 205 4.62 -5.90 -6.10
C PHE A 205 5.15 -4.47 -6.00
N GLN A 206 4.30 -3.49 -6.31
CA GLN A 206 4.60 -2.07 -6.11
C GLN A 206 3.81 -1.56 -4.90
N GLY A 207 4.41 -1.59 -3.71
CA GLY A 207 3.72 -1.29 -2.46
C GLY A 207 3.27 0.14 -2.31
N GLU A 208 3.95 1.10 -2.97
CA GLU A 208 3.55 2.51 -3.11
C GLU A 208 4.17 3.14 -4.36
N PHE A 209 3.36 3.82 -5.18
CA PHE A 209 3.80 4.66 -6.30
C PHE A 209 2.75 5.72 -6.65
N GLY A 210 3.08 6.64 -7.58
CA GLY A 210 2.12 7.64 -8.05
C GLY A 210 2.04 8.84 -7.12
N GLY A 211 3.17 9.27 -6.54
CA GLY A 211 3.28 10.41 -5.63
C GLY A 211 3.10 11.77 -6.29
N ILE A 212 2.20 11.88 -7.28
CA ILE A 212 1.88 13.09 -8.02
C ILE A 212 0.73 13.82 -7.33
N GLY A 213 0.93 15.09 -7.02
CA GLY A 213 -0.02 15.93 -6.31
C GLY A 213 -0.58 17.03 -7.18
N HIS A 214 -1.75 17.55 -6.81
CA HIS A 214 -2.31 18.76 -7.39
C HIS A 214 -2.87 19.63 -6.27
N ASN A 215 -2.25 20.80 -6.08
CA ASN A 215 -2.61 21.71 -5.01
C ASN A 215 -3.95 22.40 -5.31
N LEU A 216 -4.94 22.16 -4.46
CA LEU A 216 -6.27 22.77 -4.58
C LEU A 216 -6.34 24.10 -3.84
N SER A 217 -7.48 24.79 -3.94
CA SER A 217 -7.72 25.95 -3.10
C SER A 217 -7.81 25.55 -1.63
N ILE A 218 -7.48 26.50 -0.73
CA ILE A 218 -7.49 26.30 0.73
C ILE A 218 -8.83 25.78 1.27
N ALA A 219 -9.93 25.98 0.54
CA ALA A 219 -11.25 25.48 0.90
C ALA A 219 -11.36 23.94 0.92
N ASN A 220 -10.46 23.24 0.23
CA ASN A 220 -10.46 21.77 0.12
C ASN A 220 -9.21 21.13 0.78
N LEU A 221 -8.33 21.94 1.37
CA LEU A 221 -7.10 21.48 2.03
C LEU A 221 -7.31 21.35 3.54
N TRP A 222 -6.41 20.61 4.20
CA TRP A 222 -6.22 20.72 5.63
C TRP A 222 -5.62 22.09 5.96
N ASN A 223 -6.46 23.02 6.43
CA ASN A 223 -6.09 24.41 6.65
C ASN A 223 -5.32 24.62 7.96
N VAL A 224 -4.15 23.97 8.05
CA VAL A 224 -3.17 24.15 9.12
C VAL A 224 -1.88 24.64 8.48
N GLN A 225 -1.35 25.76 8.98
CA GLN A 225 -0.22 26.45 8.35
C GLN A 225 1.01 25.54 8.22
N ASP A 226 1.29 24.71 9.22
CA ASP A 226 2.43 23.79 9.19
C ASP A 226 2.29 22.75 8.06
N ALA A 227 1.08 22.20 7.87
CA ALA A 227 0.80 21.29 6.76
C ALA A 227 0.88 21.99 5.39
N ILE A 228 0.40 23.23 5.29
CA ILE A 228 0.51 24.01 4.05
C ILE A 228 1.98 24.25 3.68
N ASN A 229 2.84 24.47 4.66
CA ASN A 229 4.27 24.69 4.44
C ASN A 229 4.99 23.43 3.90
N THR A 230 4.39 22.25 4.04
CA THR A 230 4.96 20.98 3.56
C THR A 230 4.35 20.50 2.23
N ILE A 231 3.42 21.24 1.61
CA ILE A 231 2.77 20.82 0.35
C ILE A 231 3.79 20.51 -0.76
N ASN A 232 4.85 21.32 -0.87
CA ASN A 232 5.90 21.13 -1.86
C ASN A 232 6.79 19.90 -1.61
N GLN A 233 6.56 19.15 -0.53
CA GLN A 233 7.21 17.88 -0.22
C GLN A 233 6.41 16.68 -0.78
N THR A 234 5.23 16.91 -1.35
CA THR A 234 4.53 15.91 -2.17
C THR A 234 5.36 15.69 -3.44
N TYR A 235 5.99 14.51 -3.56
CA TYR A 235 7.07 14.14 -4.49
C TYR A 235 7.08 14.86 -5.86
N GLU A 236 5.93 14.97 -6.53
CA GLU A 236 5.73 15.75 -7.75
C GLU A 236 4.45 16.60 -7.59
N ILE A 237 4.44 17.86 -8.05
CA ILE A 237 3.26 18.75 -8.01
C ILE A 237 2.90 19.21 -9.42
N ASP A 238 1.72 18.83 -9.87
CA ASP A 238 1.13 19.23 -11.15
C ASP A 238 0.39 20.56 -11.03
N THR A 239 0.46 21.35 -12.10
CA THR A 239 -0.11 22.71 -12.15
C THR A 239 -1.59 22.75 -12.50
N SER A 240 -2.16 21.65 -13.00
CA SER A 240 -3.58 21.52 -13.33
C SER A 240 -4.04 20.06 -13.21
N LEU A 241 -5.36 19.86 -13.10
CA LEU A 241 -5.95 18.51 -13.16
C LEU A 241 -5.71 17.82 -14.51
N GLU A 242 -5.57 18.57 -15.60
CA GLU A 242 -5.22 18.00 -16.91
C GLU A 242 -3.80 17.42 -16.90
N ALA A 243 -2.82 18.18 -16.37
CA ALA A 243 -1.46 17.71 -16.21
C ALA A 243 -1.38 16.49 -15.28
N TRP A 244 -2.10 16.54 -14.15
CA TRP A 244 -2.17 15.44 -13.19
C TRP A 244 -2.74 14.16 -13.80
N ASN A 245 -3.85 14.26 -14.55
CA ASN A 245 -4.44 13.09 -15.22
C ASN A 245 -3.55 12.57 -16.35
N TYR A 246 -2.88 13.45 -17.11
CA TYR A 246 -1.90 13.02 -18.09
C TYR A 246 -0.73 12.27 -17.43
N ARG A 247 -0.19 12.80 -16.32
CA ARG A 247 0.90 12.17 -15.59
C ARG A 247 0.48 10.82 -15.01
N ALA A 248 -0.73 10.73 -14.45
CA ALA A 248 -1.31 9.49 -13.97
C ALA A 248 -1.41 8.43 -15.08
N HIS A 249 -1.87 8.82 -16.27
CA HIS A 249 -1.93 7.92 -17.43
C HIS A 249 -0.57 7.31 -17.77
N ILE A 250 0.49 8.13 -17.75
CA ILE A 250 1.86 7.64 -18.02
C ILE A 250 2.29 6.62 -16.96
N LEU A 251 2.07 6.90 -15.69
CA LEU A 251 2.47 6.00 -14.59
C LEU A 251 1.71 4.68 -14.60
N LEU A 252 0.40 4.71 -14.88
CA LEU A 252 -0.41 3.50 -15.04
C LEU A 252 0.03 2.72 -16.30
N GLY A 253 0.42 3.41 -17.37
CA GLY A 253 1.01 2.81 -18.57
C GLY A 253 2.32 2.08 -18.28
N GLU A 254 3.20 2.67 -17.46
CA GLU A 254 4.45 2.02 -17.04
C GLU A 254 4.19 0.78 -16.17
N LEU A 255 3.23 0.83 -15.24
CA LEU A 255 2.83 -0.32 -14.44
C LEU A 255 2.25 -1.44 -15.33
N ARG A 256 1.44 -1.07 -16.34
CA ARG A 256 0.90 -1.99 -17.34
C ARG A 256 2.02 -2.69 -18.10
N ASP A 257 3.02 -1.94 -18.57
CA ASP A 257 4.15 -2.51 -19.30
C ASP A 257 4.95 -3.47 -18.42
N GLN A 258 5.15 -3.14 -17.15
CA GLN A 258 5.81 -4.03 -16.19
C GLN A 258 5.00 -5.30 -15.91
N THR A 259 3.67 -5.18 -15.88
CA THR A 259 2.74 -6.33 -15.78
C THR A 259 2.82 -7.24 -17.00
N ALA A 260 2.87 -6.68 -18.20
CA ALA A 260 2.93 -7.43 -19.45
C ALA A 260 4.29 -8.10 -19.68
N LEU A 261 5.38 -7.41 -19.31
CA LEU A 261 6.75 -7.80 -19.69
C LEU A 261 7.50 -8.53 -18.57
N PHE A 262 7.18 -8.26 -17.30
CA PHE A 262 7.95 -8.76 -16.16
C PHE A 262 7.08 -9.57 -15.18
N ALA A 263 7.42 -9.53 -13.89
CA ALA A 263 6.81 -10.32 -12.84
C ALA A 263 5.76 -9.56 -12.00
N CYS A 264 5.41 -8.32 -12.39
CA CYS A 264 4.47 -7.52 -11.61
C CYS A 264 3.12 -8.22 -11.42
N SER A 265 2.61 -8.18 -10.19
CA SER A 265 1.35 -8.80 -9.79
C SER A 265 0.36 -7.86 -9.11
N GLY A 266 0.71 -6.58 -8.97
CA GLY A 266 -0.18 -5.57 -8.43
C GLY A 266 0.53 -4.28 -8.06
N GLY A 267 -0.21 -3.36 -7.45
CA GLY A 267 0.36 -2.15 -6.92
C GLY A 267 -0.60 -1.29 -6.12
N VAL A 268 -0.06 -0.31 -5.42
CA VAL A 268 -0.79 0.64 -4.58
C VAL A 268 -0.51 2.05 -5.06
N TRP A 269 -1.56 2.74 -5.49
CA TRP A 269 -1.50 4.16 -5.84
C TRP A 269 -1.59 5.04 -4.59
N THR A 270 -0.63 5.93 -4.39
CA THR A 270 -0.66 6.94 -3.32
C THR A 270 -1.49 8.13 -3.79
N GLN A 271 -2.68 8.44 -3.26
CA GLN A 271 -3.46 7.80 -2.19
C GLN A 271 -4.96 8.07 -2.35
N THR A 272 -5.82 7.51 -1.50
CA THR A 272 -7.30 7.65 -1.60
C THR A 272 -7.77 9.09 -1.44
N THR A 273 -7.32 9.76 -0.39
CA THR A 273 -7.65 11.15 -0.05
C THR A 273 -6.38 11.91 0.28
N ASP A 274 -6.37 13.23 0.10
CA ASP A 274 -5.28 14.05 0.64
C ASP A 274 -5.14 13.84 2.15
N VAL A 275 -3.92 13.99 2.66
CA VAL A 275 -3.58 13.84 4.08
C VAL A 275 -2.74 15.03 4.51
N GLU A 276 -3.33 15.91 5.31
CA GLU A 276 -2.64 17.10 5.82
C GLU A 276 -1.92 17.91 4.72
N GLY A 277 -0.60 17.85 4.65
CA GLY A 277 0.23 18.52 3.65
C GLY A 277 0.44 17.72 2.35
N GLU A 278 0.07 16.44 2.32
CA GLU A 278 0.16 15.60 1.13
C GLU A 278 -1.08 15.78 0.26
N VAL A 279 -0.90 16.37 -0.94
CA VAL A 279 -1.99 16.74 -1.86
C VAL A 279 -2.08 15.83 -3.10
N ASN A 280 -1.73 14.56 -2.91
CA ASN A 280 -1.69 13.48 -3.90
C ASN A 280 -2.86 12.48 -3.78
N GLY A 281 -3.94 12.86 -3.10
CA GLY A 281 -5.14 12.04 -3.04
C GLY A 281 -5.93 12.04 -4.35
N LEU A 282 -6.60 10.93 -4.65
CA LEU A 282 -7.63 10.91 -5.70
C LEU A 282 -8.76 11.88 -5.34
N LEU A 283 -9.14 11.90 -4.06
CA LEU A 283 -10.08 12.84 -3.46
C LEU A 283 -9.33 13.94 -2.70
N SER A 284 -9.90 15.15 -2.69
CA SER A 284 -9.48 16.20 -1.76
C SER A 284 -9.66 15.76 -0.31
N TYR A 285 -8.99 16.45 0.62
CA TYR A 285 -9.07 16.18 2.05
C TYR A 285 -10.52 16.08 2.55
N ASP A 286 -11.37 17.01 2.07
CA ASP A 286 -12.80 17.12 2.38
C ASP A 286 -13.73 16.25 1.51
N ARG A 287 -13.17 15.43 0.60
CA ARG A 287 -13.89 14.59 -0.37
C ARG A 287 -14.84 15.34 -1.31
N ARG A 288 -14.67 16.65 -1.49
CA ARG A 288 -15.52 17.46 -2.39
C ARG A 288 -15.03 17.49 -3.83
N VAL A 289 -13.75 17.20 -4.05
CA VAL A 289 -13.13 17.19 -5.38
C VAL A 289 -12.55 15.81 -5.65
N LEU A 290 -13.08 15.14 -6.66
CA LEU A 290 -12.43 13.98 -7.28
C LEU A 290 -11.52 14.48 -8.39
N ARG A 291 -10.21 14.24 -8.29
CA ARG A 291 -9.21 14.70 -9.27
C ARG A 291 -9.23 13.89 -10.58
N CYS A 292 -9.66 12.64 -10.51
CA CYS A 292 -9.64 11.71 -11.63
C CYS A 292 -10.56 12.13 -12.79
N ASP A 293 -10.03 12.09 -14.01
CA ASP A 293 -10.85 11.81 -15.19
C ASP A 293 -11.32 10.35 -15.11
N VAL A 294 -12.56 10.17 -14.65
CA VAL A 294 -13.14 8.85 -14.34
C VAL A 294 -13.04 7.88 -15.52
N GLU A 295 -13.27 8.35 -16.74
CA GLU A 295 -13.29 7.47 -17.91
C GLU A 295 -11.87 7.10 -18.35
N GLN A 296 -10.91 8.02 -18.22
CA GLN A 296 -9.50 7.70 -18.44
C GLN A 296 -9.01 6.67 -17.41
N TRP A 297 -9.23 6.91 -16.12
CA TRP A 297 -8.78 6.04 -15.05
C TRP A 297 -9.35 4.62 -15.15
N LYS A 298 -10.64 4.48 -15.45
CA LYS A 298 -11.26 3.18 -15.71
C LYS A 298 -10.60 2.44 -16.88
N ARG A 299 -10.28 3.14 -17.97
CA ARG A 299 -9.59 2.54 -19.13
C ARG A 299 -8.18 2.09 -18.76
N ASP A 300 -7.44 2.92 -18.06
CA ASP A 300 -6.05 2.63 -17.67
C ASP A 300 -5.99 1.45 -16.68
N ILE A 301 -6.88 1.43 -15.68
CA ILE A 301 -7.00 0.31 -14.73
C ILE A 301 -7.48 -0.96 -15.44
N GLY A 302 -8.44 -0.85 -16.36
CA GLY A 302 -8.87 -1.96 -17.20
C GLY A 302 -7.71 -2.58 -17.98
N ALA A 303 -6.84 -1.74 -18.56
CA ALA A 303 -5.66 -2.19 -19.29
C ALA A 303 -4.63 -2.92 -18.39
N LEU A 304 -4.52 -2.56 -17.10
CA LEU A 304 -3.72 -3.33 -16.13
C LEU A 304 -4.26 -4.75 -15.97
N TYR A 305 -5.58 -4.88 -15.79
CA TYR A 305 -6.22 -6.18 -15.63
C TYR A 305 -6.15 -7.03 -16.90
N GLU A 306 -6.28 -6.42 -18.09
CA GLU A 306 -6.11 -7.11 -19.37
C GLU A 306 -4.67 -7.62 -19.53
N ALA A 307 -3.67 -6.79 -19.21
CA ALA A 307 -2.26 -7.18 -19.23
C ALA A 307 -2.00 -8.36 -18.28
N ALA A 308 -2.53 -8.29 -17.05
CA ALA A 308 -2.42 -9.36 -16.07
C ALA A 308 -3.12 -10.65 -16.50
N ALA A 309 -4.33 -10.55 -17.07
CA ALA A 309 -5.07 -11.70 -17.59
C ALA A 309 -4.27 -12.43 -18.69
N GLY A 310 -3.56 -11.68 -19.54
CA GLY A 310 -2.64 -12.24 -20.54
C GLY A 310 -1.49 -13.06 -19.93
N ARG A 311 -1.14 -12.81 -18.66
CA ARG A 311 -0.10 -13.55 -17.90
C ARG A 311 -0.68 -14.69 -17.06
N GLY A 312 -2.01 -14.78 -16.91
CA GLY A 312 -2.71 -15.74 -16.07
C GLY A 312 -2.97 -17.12 -16.69
N ASN A 313 -2.81 -17.28 -18.01
CA ASN A 313 -3.15 -18.51 -18.74
C ASN A 313 -2.13 -19.68 -18.61
N GLY A 314 -1.17 -19.58 -17.68
CA GLY A 314 -0.19 -20.64 -17.43
C GLY A 314 -0.72 -21.73 -16.49
N THR A 315 -0.15 -22.93 -16.56
CA THR A 315 -0.41 -24.00 -15.59
C THR A 315 -0.11 -23.51 -14.17
N VAL A 316 -1.09 -23.62 -13.28
CA VAL A 316 -0.91 -23.29 -11.86
C VAL A 316 -0.19 -24.45 -11.19
N VAL A 317 0.98 -24.18 -10.62
CA VAL A 317 1.71 -25.13 -9.77
C VAL A 317 1.62 -24.60 -8.33
N VAL A 318 0.90 -25.33 -7.48
CA VAL A 318 0.83 -25.06 -6.03
C VAL A 318 2.05 -25.71 -5.38
N ARG A 319 2.94 -24.93 -4.77
CA ARG A 319 3.98 -25.49 -3.91
C ARG A 319 3.30 -25.99 -2.64
N GLY A 320 3.42 -27.29 -2.36
CA GLY A 320 2.96 -27.86 -1.10
C GLY A 320 3.73 -27.23 0.07
N LEU A 321 3.01 -26.81 1.11
CA LEU A 321 3.59 -26.48 2.40
C LEU A 321 4.34 -27.74 2.89
N VAL A 322 5.67 -27.64 3.00
CA VAL A 322 6.50 -28.66 3.69
C VAL A 322 6.66 -28.22 5.14
#